data_AF-A0A9X0AUQ7-F1
#
_entry.id   AF-A0A9X0AUQ7-F1
#
_cell.length_a   1.000
_cell.length_b   1.000
_cell.length_c   1.000
_cell.angle_alpha   90.00
_cell.angle_beta   90.00
_cell.angle_gamma   90.00
#
_symmetry.space_group_name_H-M   'P 1'
#
loop_
_entity.id
_entity.type
_entity.pdbx_description
1 polymer ?
#
loop_
_entity_poly.entity_id
_entity_poly.type
_entity_poly.pdbx_seq_one_letter_code
_entity_poly.pdbx_strand_id
1 'polypeptide(L)'
;MHKINLNTSLILKRLFPPFPRFRSKGYKTTATRMTTFQIPDSKVEVSLCEGITKDELLRFPAFKSWHNRLTASLALQNQSSDHPFHSDPYRLRSIKIQSLDRWGNRIGFIKISSKIANEAGETLPGDIFLRGPSVGMMVIVQPEDVKGSDEERWVVMTVQPRPASGSLAFIELPAGMVDDGTFKGAAAKEIEEELGWTIPADQLTNLSELAIGDEANKEGEVLPRAMFPSAGGCDEFVKIFLHEKKISREELKKTTGKLTGLRDDGEKITLKLVKLEDLWKEGARDSKALTAWALYDGLKRTGKL
;
A
#
# COMPACT_ATOMS: atom_id res chain seq x y z
N MET A 1 -51.52 6.68 45.28
CA MET A 1 -51.01 5.30 45.21
C MET A 1 -51.06 4.83 43.76
N HIS A 2 -49.91 4.64 43.11
CA HIS A 2 -49.60 3.54 42.18
C HIS A 2 -48.19 3.75 41.62
N LYS A 3 -47.19 3.10 42.24
CA LYS A 3 -45.85 2.93 41.67
C LYS A 3 -45.89 1.69 40.79
N ILE A 4 -45.59 1.84 39.50
CA ILE A 4 -45.37 0.71 38.59
C ILE A 4 -43.95 0.20 38.83
N ASN A 5 -43.86 -1.04 39.31
CA ASN A 5 -42.62 -1.76 39.53
C ASN A 5 -42.36 -2.62 38.28
N LEU A 6 -41.45 -2.20 37.41
CA LEU A 6 -41.00 -3.00 36.25
C LEU A 6 -39.73 -3.75 36.63
N ASN A 7 -39.91 -5.03 36.92
CA ASN A 7 -38.88 -5.99 37.28
C ASN A 7 -38.11 -6.41 36.01
N THR A 8 -37.04 -5.71 35.66
CA THR A 8 -36.23 -5.90 34.43
C THR A 8 -35.39 -7.18 34.39
N SER A 9 -35.53 -8.07 35.38
CA SER A 9 -34.71 -9.29 35.50
C SER A 9 -35.23 -10.51 34.73
N LEU A 10 -36.45 -10.50 34.18
CA LEU A 10 -37.04 -11.72 33.59
C LEU A 10 -37.15 -11.77 32.05
N ILE A 11 -36.83 -10.68 31.34
CA ILE A 11 -37.00 -10.61 29.87
C ILE A 11 -35.70 -10.87 29.10
N LEU A 12 -34.52 -10.85 29.74
CA LEU A 12 -33.23 -11.08 29.05
C LEU A 12 -32.82 -12.56 28.88
N LYS A 13 -33.53 -13.53 29.45
CA LYS A 13 -33.13 -14.96 29.37
C LYS A 13 -33.73 -15.75 28.19
N ARG A 14 -34.46 -15.11 27.28
CA ARG A 14 -35.12 -15.78 26.13
C ARG A 14 -34.60 -15.44 24.73
N LEU A 15 -33.52 -14.66 24.61
CA LEU A 15 -33.00 -14.23 23.29
C LEU A 15 -31.61 -14.78 22.92
N PHE A 16 -30.96 -15.60 23.76
CA PHE A 16 -29.68 -16.23 23.40
C PHE A 16 -29.63 -17.68 23.89
N PRO A 17 -29.73 -18.69 23.01
CA PRO A 17 -29.42 -20.06 23.40
C PRO A 17 -27.91 -20.18 23.71
N PRO A 18 -27.48 -21.07 24.62
CA PRO A 18 -26.08 -21.27 24.91
C PRO A 18 -25.36 -21.82 23.68
N PHE A 19 -24.20 -21.23 23.35
CA PHE A 19 -23.32 -21.71 22.29
C PHE A 19 -22.97 -23.21 22.50
N PRO A 20 -22.98 -24.03 21.45
CA PRO A 20 -22.52 -25.41 21.57
C PRO A 20 -21.03 -25.42 21.94
N ARG A 21 -20.67 -26.12 23.01
CA ARG A 21 -19.27 -26.40 23.35
C ARG A 21 -18.65 -27.24 22.23
N PHE A 22 -17.82 -26.61 21.40
CA PHE A 22 -16.95 -27.33 20.49
C PHE A 22 -15.97 -28.19 21.31
N ARG A 23 -16.07 -29.51 21.20
CA ARG A 23 -14.98 -30.42 21.60
C ARG A 23 -13.81 -30.16 20.66
N SER A 24 -12.73 -29.62 21.18
CA SER A 24 -11.45 -29.55 20.46
C SER A 24 -10.99 -30.98 20.16
N LYS A 25 -11.07 -31.43 18.90
CA LYS A 25 -10.26 -32.54 18.43
C LYS A 25 -8.81 -32.06 18.49
N GLY A 26 -8.01 -32.65 19.36
CA GLY A 26 -6.59 -32.37 19.45
C GLY A 26 -5.93 -32.65 18.11
N TYR A 27 -5.61 -31.60 17.37
CA TYR A 27 -4.64 -31.69 16.30
C TYR A 27 -3.29 -31.93 16.96
N LYS A 28 -2.63 -33.04 16.61
CA LYS A 28 -1.22 -33.23 16.93
C LYS A 28 -0.47 -32.10 16.26
N THR A 29 -0.04 -31.10 17.03
CA THR A 29 0.95 -30.13 16.61
C THR A 29 2.26 -30.87 16.42
N THR A 30 2.54 -31.28 15.19
CA THR A 30 3.93 -31.50 14.77
C THR A 30 4.66 -30.20 15.02
N ALA A 31 5.59 -30.20 15.98
CA ALA A 31 6.46 -29.06 16.22
C ALA A 31 7.29 -28.84 14.96
N THR A 32 6.86 -27.91 14.11
CA THR A 32 7.59 -27.49 12.93
C THR A 32 8.92 -26.94 13.42
N ARG A 33 10.03 -27.54 12.98
CA ARG A 33 11.37 -27.13 13.39
C ARG A 33 11.62 -25.73 12.82
N MET A 34 11.37 -24.69 13.62
CA MET A 34 11.66 -23.32 13.24
C MET A 34 13.17 -23.19 13.04
N THR A 35 13.57 -22.84 11.82
CA THR A 35 14.96 -22.60 11.49
C THR A 35 15.28 -21.16 11.84
N THR A 36 16.33 -20.95 12.63
CA THR A 36 16.80 -19.60 12.99
C THR A 36 18.12 -19.30 12.32
N PHE A 37 18.36 -18.02 12.02
CA PHE A 37 19.65 -17.53 11.56
C PHE A 37 19.86 -16.08 12.02
N GLN A 38 21.10 -15.60 12.00
CA GLN A 38 21.40 -14.19 12.23
C GLN A 38 21.58 -13.45 10.90
N ILE A 39 21.00 -12.26 10.79
CA ILE A 39 21.21 -11.38 9.63
C ILE A 39 22.73 -11.10 9.53
N PRO A 40 23.34 -11.20 8.33
CA PRO A 40 24.75 -10.87 8.14
C PRO A 40 25.09 -9.49 8.71
N ASP A 41 26.24 -9.37 9.37
CA ASP A 41 26.75 -8.13 9.98
C ASP A 41 25.83 -7.49 11.04
N SER A 42 24.90 -8.28 11.58
CA SER A 42 23.93 -7.86 12.60
C SER A 42 23.76 -8.92 13.68
N LYS A 43 23.39 -8.48 14.89
CA LYS A 43 23.02 -9.37 16.01
C LYS A 43 21.54 -9.76 16.00
N VAL A 44 20.79 -9.38 14.96
CA VAL A 44 19.35 -9.65 14.85
C VAL A 44 19.11 -11.10 14.46
N GLU A 45 18.45 -11.85 15.33
CA GLU A 45 17.99 -13.20 15.04
C GLU A 45 16.69 -13.18 14.23
N VAL A 46 16.62 -14.05 13.23
CA VAL A 46 15.43 -14.26 12.39
C VAL A 46 14.95 -15.71 12.56
N SER A 47 13.69 -15.86 12.95
CA SER A 47 12.98 -17.14 12.97
C SER A 47 12.16 -17.31 11.69
N LEU A 48 12.46 -18.34 10.90
CA LEU A 48 11.75 -18.66 9.67
C LEU A 48 10.51 -19.52 9.94
N CYS A 49 9.44 -19.28 9.17
CA CYS A 49 8.35 -20.23 9.03
C CYS A 49 8.72 -21.33 8.02
N GLU A 50 7.86 -22.34 7.89
CA GLU A 50 8.02 -23.37 6.87
C GLU A 50 7.88 -22.79 5.46
N GLY A 51 8.57 -23.37 4.47
CA GLY A 51 8.42 -23.00 3.07
C GLY A 51 9.21 -21.78 2.62
N ILE A 52 10.18 -21.29 3.40
CA ILE A 52 11.13 -20.25 3.00
C ILE A 52 12.53 -20.54 3.55
N THR A 53 13.54 -20.32 2.70
CA THR A 53 14.94 -20.41 3.08
C THR A 53 15.51 -19.04 3.46
N LYS A 54 16.64 -19.04 4.18
CA LYS A 54 17.41 -17.82 4.47
C LYS A 54 17.70 -17.03 3.19
N ASP A 55 18.19 -17.70 2.15
CA ASP A 55 18.64 -17.03 0.91
C ASP A 55 17.48 -16.47 0.08
N GLU A 56 16.30 -17.10 0.14
CA GLU A 56 15.09 -16.53 -0.45
C GLU A 56 14.62 -15.28 0.31
N LEU A 57 14.59 -15.33 1.65
CA LEU A 57 14.19 -14.17 2.47
C LEU A 57 15.13 -12.97 2.26
N LEU A 58 16.44 -13.19 2.28
CA LEU A 58 17.44 -12.13 2.12
C LEU A 58 17.44 -11.53 0.70
N ARG A 59 16.98 -12.29 -0.31
CA ARG A 59 16.78 -11.80 -1.68
C ARG A 59 15.42 -11.15 -1.92
N PHE A 60 14.45 -11.35 -1.03
CA PHE A 60 13.11 -10.79 -1.20
C PHE A 60 13.16 -9.25 -1.10
N PRO A 61 12.82 -8.51 -2.18
CA PRO A 61 13.04 -7.06 -2.24
C PRO A 61 12.35 -6.26 -1.14
N ALA A 62 11.11 -6.61 -0.79
CA ALA A 62 10.36 -5.91 0.25
C ALA A 62 11.02 -6.07 1.63
N PHE A 63 11.47 -7.29 1.97
CA PHE A 63 12.21 -7.53 3.22
C PHE A 63 13.52 -6.73 3.26
N LYS A 64 14.31 -6.77 2.19
CA LYS A 64 15.57 -6.02 2.10
C LYS A 64 15.35 -4.52 2.22
N SER A 65 14.37 -3.97 1.50
CA SER A 65 14.03 -2.54 1.51
C SER A 65 13.57 -2.09 2.90
N TRP A 66 12.61 -2.80 3.49
CA TRP A 66 12.11 -2.50 4.82
C TRP A 66 13.22 -2.58 5.88
N HIS A 67 14.01 -3.66 5.88
CA HIS A 67 15.10 -3.84 6.86
C HIS A 67 16.14 -2.72 6.76
N ASN A 68 16.53 -2.34 5.55
CA ASN A 68 17.50 -1.26 5.33
C ASN A 68 16.96 0.09 5.80
N ARG A 69 15.70 0.43 5.46
CA ARG A 69 15.07 1.68 5.89
C ARG A 69 14.94 1.76 7.41
N LEU A 70 14.47 0.69 8.05
CA LEU A 70 14.33 0.63 9.51
C LEU A 70 15.71 0.72 10.19
N THR A 71 16.72 0.01 9.68
CA THR A 71 18.07 0.05 10.25
C THR A 71 18.68 1.46 10.16
N ALA A 72 18.52 2.14 9.03
CA ALA A 72 18.96 3.51 8.85
C ALA A 72 18.25 4.47 9.81
N SER A 73 16.91 4.37 9.93
CA SER A 73 16.12 5.17 10.86
C SER A 73 16.52 4.95 12.32
N LEU A 74 16.72 3.69 12.74
CA LEU A 74 17.17 3.38 14.10
C LEU A 74 18.57 3.94 14.40
N ALA A 75 19.44 4.07 13.39
CA ALA A 75 20.78 4.64 13.56
C ALA A 75 20.76 6.15 13.83
N LEU A 76 19.75 6.87 13.33
CA LEU A 76 19.60 8.33 13.53
C LEU A 76 19.52 8.73 15.01
N GLN A 77 19.00 7.83 15.86
CA GLN A 77 18.92 8.03 17.31
C GLN A 77 20.28 8.33 17.96
N ASN A 78 21.38 7.89 17.34
CA ASN A 78 22.73 8.12 17.87
C ASN A 78 23.47 9.27 17.16
N GLN A 79 22.87 9.90 16.16
CA GLN A 79 23.53 10.95 15.37
C GLN A 79 23.40 12.35 15.98
N SER A 80 22.33 12.58 16.76
CA SER A 80 22.07 13.83 17.46
C SER A 80 21.62 13.55 18.89
N SER A 81 22.10 14.34 19.84
CA SER A 81 21.63 14.32 21.23
C SER A 81 20.18 14.81 21.36
N ASP A 82 19.70 15.55 20.37
CA ASP A 82 18.35 16.13 20.35
C ASP A 82 17.31 15.14 19.79
N HIS A 83 17.75 13.97 19.29
CA HIS A 83 16.81 12.96 18.82
C HIS A 83 15.92 12.48 19.99
N PRO A 84 14.58 12.38 19.82
CA PRO A 84 13.65 12.07 20.93
C PRO A 84 13.97 10.80 21.72
N PHE A 85 14.61 9.82 21.06
CA PHE A 85 15.00 8.54 21.64
C PHE A 85 16.52 8.41 21.89
N HIS A 86 17.28 9.51 21.91
CA HIS A 86 18.74 9.45 22.10
C HIS A 86 19.14 8.85 23.46
N SER A 87 18.42 9.19 24.53
CA SER A 87 18.76 8.77 25.89
C SER A 87 18.55 7.28 26.15
N ASP A 88 17.57 6.64 25.49
CA ASP A 88 17.35 5.19 25.52
C ASP A 88 16.91 4.67 24.14
N PRO A 89 17.86 4.44 23.23
CA PRO A 89 17.55 4.16 21.84
C PRO A 89 16.89 2.80 21.60
N TYR A 90 15.89 2.78 20.73
CA TYR A 90 15.29 1.55 20.24
C TYR A 90 16.26 0.77 19.34
N ARG A 91 16.16 -0.56 19.41
CA ARG A 91 16.89 -1.48 18.53
C ARG A 91 15.97 -2.58 18.03
N LEU A 92 16.18 -3.00 16.79
CA LEU A 92 15.62 -4.26 16.30
C LEU A 92 16.33 -5.41 17.02
N ARG A 93 15.57 -6.22 17.75
CA ARG A 93 16.09 -7.33 18.58
C ARG A 93 15.94 -8.67 17.87
N SER A 94 14.80 -8.90 17.23
CA SER A 94 14.53 -10.12 16.48
C SER A 94 13.42 -9.93 15.45
N ILE A 95 13.36 -10.84 14.49
CA ILE A 95 12.30 -10.93 13.49
C ILE A 95 11.75 -12.35 13.47
N LYS A 96 10.44 -12.50 13.44
CA LYS A 96 9.76 -13.76 13.18
C LYS A 96 8.98 -13.65 11.89
N ILE A 97 9.26 -14.54 10.94
CA ILE A 97 8.43 -14.73 9.76
C ILE A 97 7.20 -15.53 10.21
N GLN A 98 6.01 -14.93 10.14
CA GLN A 98 4.77 -15.55 10.60
C GLN A 98 4.13 -16.41 9.51
N SER A 99 4.10 -15.90 8.29
CA SER A 99 3.53 -16.57 7.12
C SER A 99 4.03 -15.93 5.82
N LEU A 100 3.81 -16.62 4.70
CA LEU A 100 4.09 -16.10 3.36
C LEU A 100 3.10 -16.65 2.34
N ASP A 101 2.92 -15.89 1.27
CA ASP A 101 2.21 -16.30 0.06
C ASP A 101 3.21 -16.59 -1.07
N ARG A 102 2.90 -17.58 -1.91
CA ARG A 102 3.69 -17.93 -3.09
C ARG A 102 2.82 -17.97 -4.34
N TRP A 103 3.40 -17.50 -5.44
CA TRP A 103 2.86 -17.67 -6.79
C TRP A 103 3.84 -18.55 -7.58
N GLY A 104 3.56 -19.85 -7.60
CA GLY A 104 4.54 -20.85 -8.03
C GLY A 104 5.79 -20.80 -7.16
N ASN A 105 6.96 -20.58 -7.77
CA ASN A 105 8.23 -20.48 -7.05
C ASN A 105 8.53 -19.09 -6.51
N ARG A 106 7.78 -18.06 -6.92
CA ARG A 106 8.00 -16.67 -6.51
C ARG A 106 7.33 -16.41 -5.17
N ILE A 107 8.06 -15.78 -4.24
CA ILE A 107 7.47 -15.23 -3.01
C ILE A 107 6.63 -14.02 -3.41
N GLY A 108 5.36 -14.02 -3.01
CA GLY A 108 4.48 -12.88 -3.19
C GLY A 108 4.56 -11.93 -2.01
N PHE A 109 4.01 -12.33 -0.88
CA PHE A 109 3.93 -11.51 0.33
C PHE A 109 4.49 -12.23 1.55
N ILE A 110 4.95 -11.48 2.54
CA ILE A 110 5.41 -12.03 3.82
C ILE A 110 4.76 -11.27 4.98
N LYS A 111 4.23 -11.97 5.97
CA LYS A 111 3.87 -11.37 7.26
C LYS A 111 5.00 -11.60 8.24
N ILE A 112 5.46 -10.52 8.89
CA ILE A 112 6.48 -10.58 9.93
C ILE A 112 5.97 -10.02 11.26
N SER A 113 6.61 -10.44 12.34
CA SER A 113 6.54 -9.84 13.66
C SER A 113 7.95 -9.52 14.13
N SER A 114 8.26 -8.25 14.34
CA SER A 114 9.57 -7.76 14.74
C SER A 114 9.53 -7.27 16.19
N LYS A 115 10.55 -7.63 16.96
CA LYS A 115 10.74 -7.09 18.31
C LYS A 115 11.62 -5.85 18.21
N ILE A 116 11.05 -4.68 18.38
CA ILE A 116 11.77 -3.41 18.44
C ILE A 116 11.65 -2.90 19.87
N ALA A 117 12.78 -2.82 20.58
CA ALA A 117 12.80 -2.46 22.00
C ALA A 117 14.06 -1.69 22.40
N ASN A 118 13.92 -0.76 23.34
CA ASN A 118 15.04 -0.09 24.00
C ASN A 118 15.57 -0.92 25.18
N GLU A 119 16.52 -0.41 25.97
CA GLU A 119 17.09 -1.17 27.08
C GLU A 119 16.17 -1.17 28.32
N ALA A 120 15.31 -0.17 28.49
CA ALA A 120 14.26 -0.17 29.52
C ALA A 120 13.15 -1.23 29.27
N GLY A 121 13.11 -1.83 28.08
CA GLY A 121 12.15 -2.88 27.71
C GLY A 121 10.85 -2.35 27.11
N GLU A 122 10.75 -1.06 26.82
CA GLU A 122 9.65 -0.48 26.06
C GLU A 122 9.71 -0.98 24.61
N THR A 123 8.54 -1.15 23.99
CA THR A 123 8.43 -1.76 22.65
C THR A 123 7.64 -0.91 21.68
N LEU A 124 8.07 -0.93 20.42
CA LEU A 124 7.30 -0.36 19.30
C LEU A 124 6.50 -1.48 18.58
N PRO A 125 5.36 -1.14 17.93
CA PRO A 125 4.65 -2.09 17.07
C PRO A 125 5.56 -2.64 15.97
N GLY A 126 5.49 -3.95 15.75
CA GLY A 126 6.38 -4.64 14.80
C GLY A 126 5.71 -5.68 13.91
N ASP A 127 4.38 -5.75 13.89
CA ASP A 127 3.63 -6.68 13.05
C ASP A 127 3.38 -6.10 11.65
N ILE A 128 4.19 -6.50 10.68
CA ILE A 128 4.27 -5.83 9.37
C ILE A 128 3.93 -6.80 8.25
N PHE A 129 3.11 -6.35 7.31
CA PHE A 129 2.86 -7.02 6.05
C PHE A 129 3.83 -6.48 4.98
N LEU A 130 4.70 -7.36 4.49
CA LEU A 130 5.69 -7.06 3.46
C LEU A 130 5.09 -7.37 2.09
N ARG A 131 4.70 -6.30 1.41
CA ARG A 131 4.10 -6.28 0.06
C ARG A 131 5.07 -5.69 -0.96
N GLY A 132 5.87 -4.71 -0.56
CA GLY A 132 6.75 -3.95 -1.45
C GLY A 132 6.07 -2.74 -2.11
N PRO A 133 6.81 -2.03 -2.96
CA PRO A 133 6.37 -0.77 -3.56
C PRO A 133 5.35 -0.95 -4.70
N SER A 134 4.54 0.08 -4.88
CA SER A 134 3.60 0.18 -5.99
C SER A 134 3.60 1.58 -6.63
N VAL A 135 2.89 1.70 -7.74
CA VAL A 135 2.66 2.95 -8.46
C VAL A 135 1.16 3.19 -8.60
N GLY A 136 0.76 4.47 -8.61
CA GLY A 136 -0.59 4.89 -8.96
C GLY A 136 -0.54 5.92 -10.08
N MET A 137 -1.46 5.86 -11.03
CA MET A 137 -1.42 6.66 -12.25
C MET A 137 -2.67 7.54 -12.35
N MET A 138 -2.45 8.85 -12.29
CA MET A 138 -3.45 9.85 -12.64
C MET A 138 -3.33 10.15 -14.13
N VAL A 139 -4.20 9.54 -14.93
CA VAL A 139 -4.27 9.81 -16.37
C VAL A 139 -5.40 10.81 -16.62
N ILE A 140 -5.03 12.03 -16.99
CA ILE A 140 -5.96 13.08 -17.37
C ILE A 140 -6.12 13.07 -18.89
N VAL A 141 -7.37 13.02 -19.34
CA VAL A 141 -7.72 13.14 -20.75
C VAL A 141 -8.58 14.37 -20.99
N GLN A 142 -8.36 15.02 -22.13
CA GLN A 142 -9.12 16.17 -22.56
C GLN A 142 -9.44 16.04 -24.06
N PRO A 143 -10.67 16.38 -24.50
CA PRO A 143 -10.99 16.39 -25.92
C PRO A 143 -10.07 17.30 -26.74
N GLU A 144 -9.69 16.85 -27.93
CA GLU A 144 -8.84 17.59 -28.88
C GLU A 144 -9.46 18.93 -29.31
N ASP A 145 -10.80 19.00 -29.42
CA ASP A 145 -11.55 20.19 -29.83
C ASP A 145 -11.66 21.27 -28.73
N VAL A 146 -11.29 20.94 -27.49
CA VAL A 146 -11.29 21.88 -26.35
C VAL A 146 -10.01 22.70 -26.34
N LYS A 147 -10.14 24.03 -26.36
CA LYS A 147 -9.01 24.96 -26.42
C LYS A 147 -8.48 25.41 -25.06
N GLY A 148 -9.36 25.58 -24.06
CA GLY A 148 -8.94 25.99 -22.72
C GLY A 148 -8.14 24.89 -22.04
N SER A 149 -6.96 25.23 -21.49
CA SER A 149 -6.09 24.25 -20.83
C SER A 149 -6.71 23.56 -19.62
N ASP A 150 -7.72 24.18 -19.00
CA ASP A 150 -8.39 23.70 -17.79
C ASP A 150 -9.86 23.32 -18.02
N GLU A 151 -10.34 23.34 -19.26
CA GLU A 151 -11.72 23.01 -19.61
C GLU A 151 -11.92 21.51 -19.84
N GLU A 152 -13.04 20.95 -19.40
CA GLU A 152 -13.48 19.60 -19.76
C GLU A 152 -12.40 18.50 -19.59
N ARG A 153 -11.80 18.45 -18.40
CA ARG A 153 -10.75 17.48 -18.06
C ARG A 153 -11.33 16.32 -17.28
N TRP A 154 -10.99 15.12 -17.73
CA TRP A 154 -11.47 13.87 -17.14
C TRP A 154 -10.29 13.05 -16.65
N VAL A 155 -10.46 12.41 -15.50
CA VAL A 155 -9.52 11.46 -14.94
C VAL A 155 -10.05 10.06 -15.25
N VAL A 156 -9.18 9.22 -15.79
CA VAL A 156 -9.49 7.82 -16.06
C VAL A 156 -9.27 7.01 -14.80
N MET A 157 -10.36 6.48 -14.26
CA MET A 157 -10.38 5.62 -13.08
C MET A 157 -10.74 4.19 -13.48
N THR A 158 -10.48 3.25 -12.58
CA THR A 158 -10.91 1.87 -12.71
C THR A 158 -11.98 1.55 -11.67
N VAL A 159 -12.83 0.58 -12.01
CA VAL A 159 -13.79 -0.07 -11.11
C VAL A 159 -13.41 -1.54 -11.05
N GLN A 160 -12.97 -1.99 -9.89
CA GLN A 160 -12.36 -3.31 -9.72
C GLN A 160 -12.83 -3.99 -8.42
N PRO A 161 -12.82 -5.34 -8.34
CA PRO A 161 -12.97 -6.04 -7.08
C PRO A 161 -11.78 -5.81 -6.15
N ARG A 162 -12.05 -5.35 -4.93
CA ARG A 162 -11.10 -5.28 -3.81
C ARG A 162 -11.65 -6.06 -2.62
N PRO A 163 -11.50 -7.40 -2.59
CA PRO A 163 -11.96 -8.23 -1.48
C PRO A 163 -11.38 -7.80 -0.12
N ALA A 164 -10.12 -7.34 -0.10
CA ALA A 164 -9.47 -6.83 1.11
C ALA A 164 -10.21 -5.61 1.72
N SER A 165 -10.88 -4.81 0.89
CA SER A 165 -11.71 -3.68 1.31
C SER A 165 -13.20 -4.05 1.46
N GLY A 166 -13.58 -5.31 1.19
CA GLY A 166 -14.96 -5.76 1.19
C GLY A 166 -15.81 -5.21 0.05
N SER A 167 -15.20 -4.79 -1.07
CA SER A 167 -15.91 -4.23 -2.22
C SER A 167 -15.66 -5.05 -3.49
N LEU A 168 -16.68 -5.21 -4.33
CA LEU A 168 -16.55 -5.82 -5.66
C LEU A 168 -16.59 -4.79 -6.80
N ALA A 169 -16.76 -3.50 -6.47
CA ALA A 169 -16.83 -2.40 -7.40
C ALA A 169 -16.16 -1.17 -6.79
N PHE A 170 -14.90 -1.32 -6.40
CA PHE A 170 -14.10 -0.26 -5.80
C PHE A 170 -13.61 0.69 -6.90
N ILE A 171 -13.84 1.99 -6.73
CA ILE A 171 -13.40 3.03 -7.66
C ILE A 171 -12.02 3.51 -7.20
N GLU A 172 -11.03 3.45 -8.08
CA GLU A 172 -9.66 3.85 -7.77
C GLU A 172 -8.89 4.31 -9.01
N LEU A 173 -7.74 4.93 -8.79
CA LEU A 173 -6.79 5.15 -9.87
C LEU A 173 -6.17 3.82 -10.32
N PRO A 174 -5.86 3.71 -11.63
CA PRO A 174 -4.98 2.66 -12.13
C PRO A 174 -3.72 2.51 -11.29
N ALA A 175 -3.30 1.29 -11.02
CA ALA A 175 -2.15 1.03 -10.15
C ALA A 175 -1.61 -0.39 -10.27
N GLY A 176 -0.32 -0.54 -9.99
CA GLY A 176 0.28 -1.86 -9.89
C GLY A 176 1.61 -1.91 -9.16
N MET A 177 2.10 -3.12 -8.97
CA MET A 177 3.32 -3.37 -8.19
C MET A 177 4.56 -3.18 -9.04
N VAL A 178 5.66 -2.79 -8.40
CA VAL A 178 6.95 -2.66 -9.11
C VAL A 178 7.73 -3.97 -9.00
N ASP A 179 7.68 -4.79 -10.05
CA ASP A 179 8.45 -6.03 -10.18
C ASP A 179 9.76 -5.77 -10.96
N ASP A 180 10.92 -5.95 -10.31
CA ASP A 180 12.31 -5.94 -10.86
C ASP A 180 12.67 -4.84 -11.90
N GLY A 181 11.96 -3.71 -11.89
CA GLY A 181 12.10 -2.63 -12.88
C GLY A 181 12.11 -1.21 -12.29
N THR A 182 12.03 -0.22 -13.18
CA THR A 182 11.90 1.19 -12.76
C THR A 182 10.45 1.54 -12.45
N PHE A 183 10.21 2.49 -11.55
CA PHE A 183 8.86 2.97 -11.24
C PHE A 183 8.13 3.52 -12.48
N LYS A 184 8.84 4.24 -13.36
CA LYS A 184 8.26 4.74 -14.61
C LYS A 184 7.90 3.60 -15.57
N GLY A 185 8.75 2.58 -15.68
CA GLY A 185 8.47 1.40 -16.50
C GLY A 185 7.27 0.60 -15.98
N ALA A 186 7.17 0.43 -14.65
CA ALA A 186 5.99 -0.18 -14.03
C ALA A 186 4.73 0.65 -14.33
N ALA A 187 4.75 1.96 -14.09
CA ALA A 187 3.59 2.82 -14.36
C ALA A 187 3.16 2.78 -15.84
N ALA A 188 4.11 2.77 -16.79
CA ALA A 188 3.80 2.65 -18.22
C ALA A 188 3.16 1.31 -18.57
N LYS A 189 3.70 0.21 -18.02
CA LYS A 189 3.19 -1.15 -18.22
C LYS A 189 1.75 -1.28 -17.67
N GLU A 190 1.51 -0.79 -16.47
CA GLU A 190 0.19 -0.86 -15.82
C GLU A 190 -0.86 -0.03 -16.57
N ILE A 191 -0.48 1.11 -17.17
CA ILE A 191 -1.39 1.86 -18.05
C ILE A 191 -1.73 1.06 -19.31
N GLU A 192 -0.77 0.35 -19.89
CA GLU A 192 -1.02 -0.49 -21.05
C GLU A 192 -1.97 -1.66 -20.70
N GLU A 193 -1.72 -2.35 -19.60
CA GLU A 193 -2.53 -3.49 -19.13
C GLU A 193 -3.95 -3.06 -18.71
N GLU A 194 -4.08 -1.99 -17.93
CA GLU A 194 -5.37 -1.57 -17.37
C GLU A 194 -6.18 -0.65 -18.29
N LEU A 195 -5.55 0.19 -19.11
CA LEU A 195 -6.26 1.15 -19.98
C LEU A 195 -6.25 0.74 -21.47
N GLY A 196 -5.29 -0.10 -21.87
CA GLY A 196 -5.03 -0.42 -23.28
C GLY A 196 -4.38 0.74 -24.03
N TRP A 197 -3.59 1.55 -23.33
CA TRP A 197 -2.86 2.68 -23.91
C TRP A 197 -1.36 2.50 -23.73
N THR A 198 -0.62 2.58 -24.82
CA THR A 198 0.85 2.62 -24.77
C THR A 198 1.30 4.05 -24.52
N ILE A 199 1.93 4.29 -23.38
CA ILE A 199 2.46 5.60 -23.00
C ILE A 199 3.97 5.49 -22.78
N PRO A 200 4.78 6.28 -23.50
CA PRO A 200 6.22 6.33 -23.26
C PRO A 200 6.53 6.73 -21.81
N ALA A 201 7.41 5.97 -21.15
CA ALA A 201 7.74 6.17 -19.74
C ALA A 201 8.34 7.55 -19.42
N ASP A 202 8.95 8.20 -20.40
CA ASP A 202 9.49 9.57 -20.32
C ASP A 202 8.39 10.65 -20.29
N GLN A 203 7.18 10.34 -20.78
CA GLN A 203 6.00 11.20 -20.70
C GLN A 203 5.24 11.10 -19.37
N LEU A 204 5.75 10.29 -18.42
CA LEU A 204 5.20 10.19 -17.07
C LEU A 204 5.91 11.16 -16.13
N THR A 205 5.11 12.04 -15.52
CA THR A 205 5.56 12.99 -14.50
C THR A 205 5.38 12.38 -13.12
N ASN A 206 6.45 12.31 -12.32
CA ASN A 206 6.38 11.77 -10.95
C ASN A 206 5.95 12.86 -9.97
N LEU A 207 4.66 12.91 -9.63
CA LEU A 207 4.12 13.91 -8.71
C LEU A 207 4.72 13.79 -7.31
N SER A 208 5.01 12.57 -6.85
CA SER A 208 5.58 12.34 -5.52
C SER A 208 6.96 12.96 -5.38
N GLU A 209 7.83 12.80 -6.39
CA GLU A 209 9.18 13.38 -6.36
C GLU A 209 9.18 14.91 -6.57
N LEU A 210 8.25 15.45 -7.35
CA LEU A 210 8.11 16.91 -7.50
C LEU A 210 7.64 17.60 -6.23
N ALA A 211 6.77 16.95 -5.46
CA ALA A 211 6.20 17.51 -4.24
C ALA A 211 7.12 17.36 -3.03
N ILE A 212 7.79 16.22 -2.91
CA ILE A 212 8.64 15.90 -1.77
C ILE A 212 10.10 16.21 -2.13
N GLY A 213 10.58 17.38 -1.72
CA GLY A 213 11.95 17.82 -1.99
C GLY A 213 12.99 17.10 -1.13
N ASP A 214 14.26 17.45 -1.35
CA ASP A 214 15.41 16.84 -0.67
C ASP A 214 15.37 17.08 0.85
N GLU A 215 14.64 18.11 1.29
CA GLU A 215 14.33 18.42 2.68
C GLU A 215 13.74 17.28 3.47
N ALA A 216 12.91 16.44 2.86
CA ALA A 216 12.22 15.38 3.57
C ALA A 216 13.19 14.34 4.16
N ASN A 217 14.43 14.31 3.66
CA ASN A 217 15.48 13.39 4.08
C ASN A 217 16.71 14.13 4.66
N LYS A 218 16.57 15.43 4.99
CA LYS A 218 17.59 16.15 5.77
C LYS A 218 17.73 15.42 7.09
N GLU A 219 18.98 15.14 7.50
CA GLU A 219 19.35 14.26 8.64
C GLU A 219 19.56 12.78 8.31
N GLY A 220 19.64 12.42 7.02
CA GLY A 220 20.08 11.07 6.62
C GLY A 220 18.98 10.01 6.69
N GLU A 221 17.73 10.43 6.84
CA GLU A 221 16.57 9.58 6.61
C GLU A 221 16.55 9.11 5.13
N VAL A 222 16.25 7.83 4.92
CA VAL A 222 16.23 7.19 3.60
C VAL A 222 14.81 6.78 3.20
N LEU A 223 13.81 7.49 3.72
CA LEU A 223 12.42 7.18 3.44
C LEU A 223 12.09 7.55 1.97
N PRO A 224 11.36 6.69 1.25
CA PRO A 224 10.90 6.98 -0.10
C PRO A 224 10.01 8.22 -0.17
N ARG A 225 10.22 9.03 -1.21
CA ARG A 225 9.33 10.13 -1.61
C ARG A 225 8.06 9.56 -2.23
N ALA A 226 7.12 9.18 -1.38
CA ALA A 226 5.90 8.47 -1.77
C ALA A 226 4.84 8.58 -0.67
N MET A 227 3.60 8.25 -1.03
CA MET A 227 2.52 8.10 -0.05
C MET A 227 2.56 6.68 0.55
N PHE A 228 2.31 6.57 1.86
CA PHE A 228 2.18 5.30 2.56
C PHE A 228 0.71 5.02 2.88
N PRO A 229 0.08 3.98 2.29
CA PRO A 229 -1.34 3.73 2.48
C PRO A 229 -1.66 3.20 3.88
N SER A 230 -0.70 2.53 4.53
CA SER A 230 -0.85 1.98 5.89
C SER A 230 0.51 1.91 6.60
N ALA A 231 1.06 3.08 6.96
CA ALA A 231 2.40 3.23 7.53
C ALA A 231 2.63 2.45 8.84
N GLY A 232 1.56 2.07 9.55
CA GLY A 232 1.65 1.30 10.80
C GLY A 232 1.70 -0.21 10.63
N GLY A 233 1.41 -0.75 9.43
CA GLY A 233 1.23 -2.20 9.25
C GLY A 233 1.65 -2.78 7.91
N CYS A 234 2.03 -1.95 6.94
CA CYS A 234 2.49 -2.38 5.62
C CYS A 234 3.76 -1.63 5.23
N ASP A 235 4.71 -2.30 4.56
CA ASP A 235 5.91 -1.64 4.04
C ASP A 235 5.67 -0.86 2.73
N GLU A 236 4.50 -1.08 2.12
CA GLU A 236 4.10 -0.49 0.84
C GLU A 236 4.19 1.02 0.88
N PHE A 237 4.74 1.56 -0.21
CA PHE A 237 4.66 2.96 -0.55
C PHE A 237 4.28 3.07 -2.02
N VAL A 238 3.50 4.10 -2.33
CA VAL A 238 2.95 4.34 -3.66
C VAL A 238 3.53 5.62 -4.23
N LYS A 239 4.24 5.52 -5.35
CA LYS A 239 4.63 6.68 -6.15
C LYS A 239 3.50 7.05 -7.10
N ILE A 240 3.13 8.33 -7.12
CA ILE A 240 2.05 8.84 -7.95
C ILE A 240 2.61 9.45 -9.22
N PHE A 241 2.16 8.95 -10.36
CA PHE A 241 2.49 9.45 -11.68
C PHE A 241 1.31 10.18 -12.31
N LEU A 242 1.63 11.21 -13.08
CA LEU A 242 0.70 11.97 -13.91
C LEU A 242 1.02 11.73 -15.38
N HIS A 243 -0.01 11.54 -16.17
CA HIS A 243 0.04 11.70 -17.61
C HIS A 243 -1.16 12.51 -18.09
N GLU A 244 -0.93 13.43 -19.03
CA GLU A 244 -1.97 14.21 -19.66
C GLU A 244 -1.97 13.94 -21.16
N LYS A 245 -3.13 13.59 -21.72
CA LYS A 245 -3.27 13.38 -23.17
C LYS A 245 -4.52 14.04 -23.73
N LYS A 246 -4.40 14.51 -24.98
CA LYS A 246 -5.55 14.85 -25.81
C LYS A 246 -6.11 13.57 -26.44
N ILE A 247 -7.44 13.48 -26.53
CA ILE A 247 -8.12 12.37 -27.21
C ILE A 247 -9.30 12.87 -28.04
N SER A 248 -9.69 12.09 -29.05
CA SER A 248 -10.89 12.38 -29.81
C SER A 248 -12.17 12.24 -28.96
N ARG A 249 -13.24 12.93 -29.35
CA ARG A 249 -14.58 12.77 -28.74
C ARG A 249 -15.08 11.32 -28.83
N GLU A 250 -14.72 10.63 -29.90
CA GLU A 250 -15.07 9.23 -30.09
C GLU A 250 -14.34 8.32 -29.10
N GLU A 251 -13.05 8.54 -28.89
CA GLU A 251 -12.25 7.80 -27.90
C GLU A 251 -12.75 8.04 -26.47
N LEU A 252 -13.06 9.31 -26.12
CA LEU A 252 -13.62 9.66 -24.82
C LEU A 252 -14.92 8.89 -24.54
N LYS A 253 -15.85 8.86 -25.53
CA LYS A 253 -17.11 8.12 -25.42
C LYS A 253 -16.89 6.61 -25.25
N LYS A 254 -15.89 6.06 -25.94
CA LYS A 254 -15.53 4.63 -25.84
C LYS A 254 -14.81 4.27 -24.55
N THR A 255 -14.23 5.23 -23.83
CA THR A 255 -13.45 4.96 -22.62
C THR A 255 -14.35 4.55 -21.45
N THR A 256 -15.48 5.20 -21.23
CA THR A 256 -16.37 4.85 -20.10
C THR A 256 -17.05 3.50 -20.33
N GLY A 257 -17.01 2.62 -19.32
CA GLY A 257 -17.61 1.29 -19.38
C GLY A 257 -16.82 0.26 -20.18
N LYS A 258 -15.65 0.64 -20.73
CA LYS A 258 -14.72 -0.29 -21.38
C LYS A 258 -14.24 -1.31 -20.36
N LEU A 259 -14.27 -2.59 -20.73
CA LEU A 259 -13.76 -3.68 -19.93
C LEU A 259 -12.30 -3.95 -20.31
N THR A 260 -11.40 -4.03 -19.34
CA THR A 260 -9.94 -4.14 -19.50
C THR A 260 -9.33 -5.08 -18.45
N GLY A 261 -7.99 -5.17 -18.39
CA GLY A 261 -7.24 -6.06 -17.50
C GLY A 261 -7.08 -7.49 -18.04
N LEU A 262 -6.24 -8.28 -17.37
CA LEU A 262 -6.05 -9.70 -17.67
C LEU A 262 -7.24 -10.51 -17.12
N ARG A 263 -8.36 -10.46 -17.84
CA ARG A 263 -9.63 -11.06 -17.38
C ARG A 263 -9.55 -12.57 -17.17
N ASP A 264 -8.75 -13.25 -17.98
CA ASP A 264 -8.50 -14.68 -17.87
C ASP A 264 -7.67 -15.04 -16.62
N ASP A 265 -6.93 -14.07 -16.08
CA ASP A 265 -6.13 -14.18 -14.85
C ASP A 265 -6.87 -13.62 -13.61
N GLY A 266 -8.16 -13.32 -13.74
CA GLY A 266 -9.03 -12.92 -12.64
C GLY A 266 -9.17 -11.40 -12.43
N GLU A 267 -8.50 -10.58 -13.23
CA GLU A 267 -8.60 -9.12 -13.17
C GLU A 267 -9.84 -8.62 -13.93
N LYS A 268 -10.86 -8.20 -13.19
CA LYS A 268 -12.12 -7.68 -13.75
C LYS A 268 -12.13 -6.16 -13.63
N ILE A 269 -11.60 -5.47 -14.64
CA ILE A 269 -11.46 -4.02 -14.64
C ILE A 269 -12.50 -3.39 -15.57
N THR A 270 -13.19 -2.36 -15.08
CA THR A 270 -14.05 -1.49 -15.90
C THR A 270 -13.57 -0.05 -15.80
N LEU A 271 -13.39 0.63 -16.92
CA LEU A 271 -12.98 2.02 -16.92
C LEU A 271 -14.15 2.96 -16.59
N LYS A 272 -13.86 3.99 -15.80
CA LYS A 272 -14.78 5.06 -15.41
C LYS A 272 -14.12 6.41 -15.64
N LEU A 273 -14.79 7.30 -16.36
CA LEU A 273 -14.37 8.71 -16.44
C LEU A 273 -14.99 9.48 -15.27
N VAL A 274 -14.16 10.28 -14.60
CA VAL A 274 -14.55 11.20 -13.54
C VAL A 274 -14.05 12.59 -13.90
N LYS A 275 -14.86 13.63 -13.74
CA LYS A 275 -14.36 14.99 -13.99
C LYS A 275 -13.24 15.32 -13.01
N LEU A 276 -12.21 16.02 -13.45
CA LEU A 276 -11.07 16.38 -12.58
C LEU A 276 -11.53 17.14 -11.32
N GLU A 277 -12.53 18.01 -11.44
CA GLU A 277 -13.13 18.77 -10.32
C GLU A 277 -13.84 17.89 -9.28
N ASP A 278 -14.31 16.72 -9.69
CA ASP A 278 -15.07 15.77 -8.85
C ASP A 278 -14.19 14.60 -8.35
N LEU A 279 -12.93 14.50 -8.76
CA LEU A 279 -12.05 13.38 -8.41
C LEU A 279 -11.93 13.18 -6.89
N TRP A 280 -11.78 14.26 -6.13
CA TRP A 280 -11.67 14.19 -4.67
C TRP A 280 -12.90 13.59 -3.99
N LYS A 281 -14.07 13.69 -4.64
CA LYS A 281 -15.35 13.19 -4.13
C LYS A 281 -15.62 11.76 -4.62
N GLU A 282 -15.45 11.50 -5.90
CA GLU A 282 -15.74 10.19 -6.49
C GLU A 282 -14.65 9.15 -6.17
N GLY A 283 -13.40 9.58 -6.06
CA GLY A 283 -12.25 8.77 -5.68
C GLY A 283 -11.94 8.79 -4.18
N ALA A 284 -12.82 9.36 -3.34
CA ALA A 284 -12.53 9.64 -1.93
C ALA A 284 -12.13 8.42 -1.07
N ARG A 285 -12.46 7.20 -1.52
CA ARG A 285 -12.11 5.97 -0.81
C ARG A 285 -10.74 5.41 -1.21
N ASP A 286 -10.20 5.87 -2.33
CA ASP A 286 -8.89 5.47 -2.82
C ASP A 286 -7.83 6.47 -2.35
N SER A 287 -6.88 5.98 -1.55
CA SER A 287 -5.77 6.82 -1.08
C SER A 287 -4.94 7.38 -2.24
N LYS A 288 -4.81 6.62 -3.35
CA LYS A 288 -4.05 7.07 -4.52
C LYS A 288 -4.75 8.25 -5.19
N ALA A 289 -6.07 8.16 -5.42
CA ALA A 289 -6.86 9.26 -5.99
C ALA A 289 -6.77 10.56 -5.17
N LEU A 290 -6.96 10.48 -3.85
CA LEU A 290 -6.86 11.66 -2.99
C LEU A 290 -5.44 12.25 -2.97
N THR A 291 -4.43 11.38 -2.92
CA THR A 291 -3.03 11.81 -2.98
C THR A 291 -2.74 12.50 -4.31
N ALA A 292 -3.09 11.88 -5.44
CA ALA A 292 -2.85 12.42 -6.76
C ALA A 292 -3.54 13.77 -6.96
N TRP A 293 -4.80 13.88 -6.55
CA TRP A 293 -5.54 15.13 -6.61
C TRP A 293 -4.87 16.24 -5.79
N ALA A 294 -4.49 15.96 -4.54
CA ALA A 294 -3.84 16.94 -3.67
C ALA A 294 -2.44 17.35 -4.18
N LEU A 295 -1.64 16.39 -4.65
CA LEU A 295 -0.32 16.67 -5.24
C LEU A 295 -0.46 17.48 -6.53
N TYR A 296 -1.38 17.11 -7.41
CA TYR A 296 -1.66 17.82 -8.66
C TYR A 296 -2.04 19.28 -8.38
N ASP A 297 -3.03 19.50 -7.53
CA ASP A 297 -3.53 20.83 -7.15
C ASP A 297 -2.44 21.67 -6.46
N GLY A 298 -1.73 21.09 -5.49
CA GLY A 298 -0.64 21.77 -4.80
C GLY A 298 0.52 22.17 -5.72
N LEU A 299 0.93 21.28 -6.60
CA LEU A 299 2.00 21.54 -7.56
C LEU A 299 1.58 22.57 -8.61
N LYS A 300 0.35 22.51 -9.13
CA LYS A 300 -0.17 23.54 -10.05
C LYS A 300 -0.22 24.92 -9.39
N ARG A 301 -0.77 25.02 -8.17
CA ARG A 301 -0.83 26.31 -7.43
C ARG A 301 0.53 26.91 -7.14
N THR A 302 1.56 26.08 -7.05
CA THR A 302 2.94 26.52 -6.78
C THR A 302 3.80 26.64 -8.04
N GLY A 303 3.22 26.49 -9.24
CA GLY A 303 3.92 26.64 -10.52
C GLY A 303 4.96 25.56 -10.80
N LYS A 304 4.83 24.38 -10.17
CA LYS A 304 5.72 23.22 -10.37
C LYS A 304 5.17 22.21 -11.40
N LEU A 305 3.96 22.44 -11.90
CA LEU A 305 3.30 21.72 -12.99
C LEU A 305 2.78 22.73 -14.02
#